data_AF-A0A2E5DVC9-F1
#
_entry.id   AF-A0A2E5DVC9-F1
#
_cell.length_a   1.000
_cell.length_b   1.000
_cell.length_c   1.000
_cell.angle_alpha   90.00
_cell.angle_beta   90.00
_cell.angle_gamma   90.00
#
_symmetry.space_group_name_H-M   'P 1'
#
loop_
_entity.id
_entity.type
_entity.pdbx_description
1 polymer ?
#
loop_
_entity_poly.entity_id
_entity_poly.type
_entity_poly.pdbx_seq_one_letter_code
_entity_poly.pdbx_strand_id
1 'polypeptide(L)'
;MDIDLLFTNEGVAGLICSENLVKKAIGILFDNQTGMMNIEFADMDMLEFNIPIDQTFWETLDFNPTLHIGSVKNGAIGQAYQVPLMFLDDPYRGEKLGSLPPMPKPLAAFNAFVTRCTVGQPVHRDNLDDDSNTNCVLGDASPASLQFAPHLARQHSLEVRPAAAPSAPGFSAPGMGGSTSSGRSTYYNTGDSTDSNGDD
;
A
#
# COMPACT_ATOMS: atom_id res chain seq x y z
N MET A 1 10.08 -17.63 -12.07
CA MET A 1 9.12 -16.67 -11.53
C MET A 1 7.74 -17.07 -11.97
N ASP A 2 6.86 -17.20 -11.01
CA ASP A 2 5.46 -17.54 -11.23
C ASP A 2 4.62 -16.40 -10.68
N ILE A 3 3.52 -16.09 -11.36
CA ILE A 3 2.66 -14.97 -11.01
C ILE A 3 1.21 -15.44 -11.03
N ASP A 4 0.52 -15.15 -9.94
CA ASP A 4 -0.91 -15.38 -9.79
C ASP A 4 -1.65 -14.05 -9.65
N LEU A 5 -2.81 -13.98 -10.29
CA LEU A 5 -3.80 -12.95 -10.08
C LEU A 5 -4.77 -13.42 -9.00
N LEU A 6 -4.80 -12.72 -7.88
CA LEU A 6 -5.65 -13.03 -6.73
C LEU A 6 -6.76 -11.99 -6.56
N PHE A 7 -7.89 -12.45 -6.03
CA PHE A 7 -9.07 -11.65 -5.75
C PHE A 7 -9.55 -11.85 -4.31
N THR A 8 -10.05 -10.78 -3.70
CA THR A 8 -10.80 -10.86 -2.45
C THR A 8 -12.30 -10.97 -2.72
N ASN A 9 -13.08 -11.36 -1.71
CA ASN A 9 -14.55 -11.41 -1.81
C ASN A 9 -15.18 -10.03 -2.05
N GLU A 10 -14.49 -8.95 -1.69
CA GLU A 10 -14.89 -7.57 -1.94
C GLU A 10 -14.51 -7.07 -3.33
N GLY A 11 -13.96 -7.95 -4.19
CA GLY A 11 -13.60 -7.62 -5.56
C GLY A 11 -12.28 -6.85 -5.69
N VAL A 12 -11.41 -6.84 -4.67
CA VAL A 12 -10.07 -6.25 -4.79
C VAL A 12 -9.13 -7.23 -5.49
N ALA A 13 -8.36 -6.76 -6.46
CA ALA A 13 -7.46 -7.58 -7.25
C ALA A 13 -5.97 -7.23 -7.06
N GLY A 14 -5.10 -8.21 -7.27
CA GLY A 14 -3.67 -8.02 -7.20
C GLY A 14 -2.85 -9.22 -7.68
N LEU A 15 -1.61 -8.96 -8.04
CA LEU A 15 -0.63 -9.94 -8.48
C LEU A 15 0.29 -10.34 -7.34
N ILE A 16 0.48 -11.64 -7.17
CA ILE A 16 1.47 -12.21 -6.26
C ILE A 16 2.51 -12.98 -7.06
N CYS A 17 3.78 -12.59 -6.89
CA CYS A 17 4.93 -13.20 -7.55
C CYS A 17 5.66 -14.16 -6.59
N SER A 18 6.17 -15.28 -7.10
CA SER A 18 6.99 -16.22 -6.29
C SER A 18 8.37 -15.67 -5.93
N GLU A 19 8.80 -14.61 -6.62
CA GLU A 19 10.05 -13.91 -6.40
C GLU A 19 9.88 -12.40 -6.54
N ASN A 20 10.87 -11.62 -6.08
CA ASN A 20 10.87 -10.19 -6.29
C ASN A 20 10.99 -9.87 -7.79
N LEU A 21 10.19 -8.92 -8.27
CA LEU A 21 10.43 -8.29 -9.56
C LEU A 21 11.78 -7.59 -9.53
N VAL A 22 12.59 -7.84 -10.56
CA VAL A 22 13.93 -7.24 -10.71
C VAL A 22 13.84 -5.72 -10.81
N LYS A 23 12.79 -5.23 -11.48
CA LYS A 23 12.49 -3.82 -11.69
C LYS A 23 11.12 -3.51 -11.09
N LYS A 24 10.94 -2.28 -10.61
CA LYS A 24 9.64 -1.85 -10.12
C LYS A 24 8.70 -1.65 -11.32
N ALA A 25 7.58 -2.37 -11.31
CA ALA A 25 6.50 -2.16 -12.26
C ALA A 25 5.92 -0.74 -12.15
N ILE A 26 5.61 -0.13 -13.28
CA ILE A 26 4.99 1.19 -13.37
C ILE A 26 3.50 1.12 -13.76
N GLY A 27 3.08 0.01 -14.36
CA GLY A 27 1.72 -0.19 -14.83
C GLY A 27 1.48 -1.64 -15.23
N ILE A 28 0.21 -1.98 -15.40
CA ILE A 28 -0.25 -3.24 -15.96
C ILE A 28 -1.14 -2.92 -17.14
N LEU A 29 -0.90 -3.60 -18.26
CA LEU A 29 -1.74 -3.55 -19.43
C LEU A 29 -2.60 -4.81 -19.48
N PHE A 30 -3.89 -4.66 -19.74
CA PHE A 30 -4.80 -5.76 -19.96
C PHE A 30 -5.49 -5.63 -21.31
N ASP A 31 -5.36 -6.67 -22.13
CA ASP A 31 -6.05 -6.83 -23.39
C ASP A 31 -7.30 -7.68 -23.18
N ASN A 32 -8.47 -7.04 -23.18
CA ASN A 32 -9.74 -7.73 -23.03
C ASN A 32 -10.24 -8.39 -24.34
N GLN A 33 -9.49 -8.34 -25.44
CA GLN A 33 -9.80 -9.14 -26.62
C GLN A 33 -9.18 -10.53 -26.50
N THR A 34 -7.94 -10.59 -26.03
CA THR A 34 -7.19 -11.84 -25.91
C THR A 34 -7.20 -12.43 -24.50
N GLY A 35 -7.56 -11.63 -23.49
CA GLY A 35 -7.44 -11.99 -22.07
C GLY A 35 -6.00 -11.92 -21.56
N MET A 36 -5.06 -11.39 -22.34
CA MET A 36 -3.65 -11.32 -21.98
C MET A 36 -3.34 -10.07 -21.15
N MET A 37 -2.42 -10.20 -20.20
CA MET A 37 -2.01 -9.12 -19.32
C MET A 37 -0.48 -9.01 -19.30
N ASN A 38 0.04 -7.79 -19.23
CA ASN A 38 1.48 -7.52 -19.22
C ASN A 38 1.85 -6.58 -18.08
N ILE A 39 3.03 -6.75 -17.49
CA ILE A 39 3.63 -5.77 -16.58
C ILE A 39 4.54 -4.85 -17.38
N GLU A 40 4.38 -3.54 -17.21
CA GLU A 40 5.28 -2.53 -17.78
C GLU A 40 6.30 -2.04 -16.75
N PHE A 41 7.54 -1.84 -17.20
CA PHE A 41 8.63 -1.26 -16.43
C PHE A 41 9.03 0.13 -16.97
N ALA A 42 9.72 0.91 -16.14
CA ALA A 42 10.06 2.31 -16.45
C ALA A 42 10.99 2.50 -17.67
N ASP A 43 11.69 1.45 -18.09
CA ASP A 43 12.64 1.44 -19.19
C ASP A 43 12.06 0.89 -20.50
N MET A 44 10.73 0.86 -20.62
CA MET A 44 9.99 0.31 -21.76
C MET A 44 10.14 -1.20 -21.95
N ASP A 45 10.77 -1.89 -20.99
CA ASP A 45 10.68 -3.35 -20.92
C ASP A 45 9.27 -3.75 -20.44
N MET A 46 8.85 -4.93 -20.87
CA MET A 46 7.62 -5.56 -20.41
C MET A 46 7.84 -7.03 -20.07
N LEU A 47 7.04 -7.53 -19.14
CA LEU A 47 6.87 -8.96 -18.90
C LEU A 47 5.48 -9.35 -19.38
N GLU A 48 5.43 -10.13 -20.46
CA GLU A 48 4.19 -10.69 -20.98
C GLU A 48 3.80 -11.93 -20.19
N PHE A 49 2.54 -12.00 -19.77
CA PHE A 49 2.01 -13.19 -19.14
C PHE A 49 1.73 -14.26 -20.20
N ASN A 50 1.78 -15.53 -19.80
CA ASN A 50 1.63 -16.66 -20.73
C ASN A 50 0.37 -17.49 -20.50
N ILE A 51 -0.51 -17.07 -19.59
CA ILE A 51 -1.81 -17.68 -19.33
C ILE A 51 -2.90 -16.60 -19.41
N PRO A 52 -3.93 -16.75 -20.27
CA PRO A 52 -5.01 -15.79 -20.40
C PRO A 52 -5.91 -15.77 -19.17
N ILE A 53 -6.37 -14.58 -18.79
CA ILE A 53 -7.29 -14.38 -17.66
C ILE A 53 -8.69 -14.83 -18.04
N ASP A 54 -9.32 -15.62 -17.17
CA ASP A 54 -10.68 -16.11 -17.37
C ASP A 54 -11.68 -14.94 -17.43
N GLN A 55 -12.62 -15.02 -18.38
CA GLN A 55 -13.63 -13.98 -18.62
C GLN A 55 -14.47 -13.65 -17.39
N THR A 56 -14.66 -14.61 -16.48
CA THR A 56 -15.38 -14.40 -15.23
C THR A 56 -14.74 -13.36 -14.31
N PHE A 57 -13.44 -13.06 -14.49
CA PHE A 57 -12.73 -12.06 -13.69
C PHE A 57 -12.69 -10.66 -14.33
N TRP A 58 -13.11 -10.50 -15.58
CA TRP A 58 -12.94 -9.25 -16.32
C TRP A 58 -13.76 -8.11 -15.74
N GLU A 59 -14.99 -8.39 -15.29
CA GLU A 59 -15.82 -7.40 -14.62
C GLU A 59 -15.17 -6.92 -13.32
N THR A 60 -14.62 -7.83 -12.52
CA THR A 60 -13.87 -7.47 -11.31
C THR A 60 -12.68 -6.59 -11.65
N LEU A 61 -11.90 -6.92 -12.69
CA LEU A 61 -10.78 -6.10 -13.13
C LEU A 61 -11.19 -4.69 -13.58
N ASP A 62 -12.36 -4.54 -14.20
CA ASP A 62 -12.89 -3.22 -14.61
C ASP A 62 -13.13 -2.28 -13.41
N PHE A 63 -13.45 -2.85 -12.23
CA PHE A 63 -13.59 -2.11 -10.98
C PHE A 63 -12.27 -1.90 -10.21
N ASN A 64 -11.15 -2.42 -10.71
CA ASN A 64 -9.83 -2.29 -10.09
C ASN A 64 -8.95 -1.31 -10.88
N PRO A 65 -9.08 0.00 -10.63
CA PRO A 65 -8.24 1.02 -11.27
C PRO A 65 -6.73 0.83 -11.03
N THR A 66 -6.39 0.17 -9.92
CA THR A 66 -5.02 -0.16 -9.54
C THR A 66 -4.99 -1.59 -9.05
N LEU A 67 -3.92 -2.32 -9.36
CA LEU A 67 -3.67 -3.64 -8.79
C LEU A 67 -2.59 -3.56 -7.72
N HIS A 68 -2.78 -4.37 -6.68
CA HIS A 68 -1.69 -4.70 -5.76
C HIS A 68 -0.63 -5.52 -6.50
N ILE A 69 0.64 -5.24 -6.22
CA ILE A 69 1.75 -6.11 -6.59
C ILE A 69 2.49 -6.47 -5.31
N GLY A 70 2.71 -7.76 -5.10
CA GLY A 70 3.66 -8.21 -4.09
C GLY A 70 4.39 -9.46 -4.50
N SER A 71 5.43 -9.76 -3.74
CA SER A 71 6.19 -11.00 -3.87
C SER A 71 6.17 -11.75 -2.56
N VAL A 72 6.01 -13.07 -2.65
CA VAL A 72 6.04 -13.97 -1.50
C VAL A 72 7.08 -15.05 -1.75
N LYS A 73 8.09 -15.10 -0.89
CA LYS A 73 9.14 -16.12 -0.93
C LYS A 73 9.37 -16.67 0.46
N ASN A 74 9.29 -18.00 0.62
CA ASN A 74 9.45 -18.69 1.90
C ASN A 74 8.52 -18.13 3.01
N GLY A 75 7.25 -17.84 2.67
CA GLY A 75 6.25 -17.31 3.61
C GLY A 75 6.44 -15.84 4.00
N ALA A 76 7.40 -15.13 3.41
CA ALA A 76 7.66 -13.73 3.68
C ALA A 76 7.33 -12.85 2.48
N ILE A 77 6.71 -11.70 2.74
CA ILE A 77 6.42 -10.67 1.73
C ILE A 77 7.69 -9.85 1.49
N GLY A 78 8.26 -9.95 0.29
CA GLY A 78 9.52 -9.31 -0.09
C GLY A 78 9.35 -7.94 -0.76
N GLN A 79 8.23 -7.74 -1.44
CA GLN A 79 7.81 -6.50 -2.09
C GLN A 79 6.30 -6.34 -1.93
N ALA A 80 5.84 -5.10 -1.81
CA ALA A 80 4.41 -4.77 -1.79
C ALA A 80 4.23 -3.31 -2.21
N TYR A 81 3.44 -3.07 -3.26
CA TYR A 81 3.06 -1.75 -3.75
C TYR A 81 1.80 -1.86 -4.63
N GLN A 82 1.39 -0.76 -5.26
CA GLN A 82 0.28 -0.72 -6.21
C GLN A 82 0.73 -0.07 -7.51
N VAL A 83 0.12 -0.49 -8.61
CA VAL A 83 0.32 0.07 -9.95
C VAL A 83 -1.02 0.27 -10.66
N PRO A 84 -1.14 1.23 -11.58
CA PRO A 84 -2.35 1.40 -12.38
C PRO A 84 -2.59 0.18 -13.27
N LEU A 85 -3.86 -0.17 -13.46
CA LEU A 85 -4.33 -1.09 -14.48
C LEU A 85 -4.89 -0.27 -15.65
N MET A 86 -4.42 -0.56 -16.86
CA MET A 86 -4.85 0.09 -18.08
C MET A 86 -5.38 -0.96 -19.06
N PHE A 87 -6.48 -0.62 -19.73
CA PHE A 87 -7.13 -1.47 -20.72
C PHE A 87 -6.70 -1.05 -22.12
N LEU A 88 -6.23 -1.98 -22.95
CA LEU A 88 -5.74 -1.68 -24.29
C LEU A 88 -6.85 -1.28 -25.28
N ASP A 89 -8.07 -1.75 -25.06
CA ASP A 89 -9.21 -1.51 -25.93
C ASP A 89 -9.87 -0.14 -25.73
N ASP A 90 -9.65 0.49 -24.56
CA ASP A 90 -10.20 1.82 -24.25
C ASP A 90 -9.14 2.71 -23.58
N PRO A 91 -8.43 3.56 -24.36
CA PRO A 91 -7.45 4.50 -23.81
C PRO A 91 -8.09 5.57 -22.92
N TYR A 92 -9.41 5.79 -23.01
CA TYR A 92 -10.15 6.78 -22.20
C TYR A 92 -10.65 6.22 -20.86
N ARG A 93 -10.68 4.90 -20.67
CA ARG A 93 -10.87 4.29 -19.34
C ARG A 93 -9.78 4.76 -18.36
N GLY A 94 -8.54 4.85 -18.84
CA GLY A 94 -7.39 5.39 -18.11
C GLY A 94 -7.47 6.89 -17.83
N GLU A 95 -8.18 7.68 -18.64
CA GLU A 95 -8.36 9.12 -18.37
C GLU A 95 -9.24 9.38 -17.14
N LYS A 96 -10.21 8.50 -16.87
CA LYS A 96 -10.98 8.51 -15.60
C LYS A 96 -10.10 8.19 -14.38
N LEU A 97 -8.94 7.55 -14.60
CA LEU A 97 -7.94 7.21 -13.60
C LEU A 97 -7.03 8.39 -13.23
N GLY A 98 -6.86 9.35 -14.14
CA GLY A 98 -5.84 10.41 -14.09
C GLY A 98 -5.92 11.36 -12.89
N SER A 99 -6.91 11.18 -12.02
CA SER A 99 -7.10 11.92 -10.77
C SER A 99 -6.95 11.07 -9.51
N LEU A 100 -6.56 9.79 -9.58
CA LEU A 100 -6.39 8.99 -8.37
C LEU A 100 -5.16 9.49 -7.60
N PRO A 101 -5.35 10.06 -6.40
CA PRO A 101 -4.22 10.45 -5.57
C PRO A 101 -3.39 9.20 -5.24
N PRO A 102 -2.08 9.34 -4.98
CA PRO A 102 -1.28 8.24 -4.45
C PRO A 102 -2.02 7.64 -3.26
N MET A 103 -2.35 6.35 -3.36
CA MET A 103 -3.07 5.65 -2.30
C MET A 103 -2.26 5.77 -1.00
N PRO A 104 -2.82 6.39 0.05
CA PRO A 104 -2.12 6.48 1.31
C PRO A 104 -1.99 5.07 1.89
N LYS A 105 -0.78 4.71 2.33
CA LYS A 105 -0.47 3.47 3.06
C LYS A 105 -0.54 2.18 2.21
N PRO A 106 0.29 2.05 1.16
CA PRO A 106 0.27 0.92 0.25
C PRO A 106 0.56 -0.42 0.93
N LEU A 107 1.39 -0.47 1.98
CA LEU A 107 1.69 -1.71 2.69
C LEU A 107 0.52 -2.14 3.57
N ALA A 108 -0.16 -1.19 4.22
CA ALA A 108 -1.35 -1.49 5.00
C ALA A 108 -2.49 -2.02 4.10
N ALA A 109 -2.67 -1.40 2.92
CA ALA A 109 -3.64 -1.85 1.93
C ALA A 109 -3.29 -3.24 1.38
N PHE A 110 -2.02 -3.48 1.04
CA PHE A 110 -1.54 -4.79 0.59
C PHE A 110 -1.76 -5.89 1.65
N ASN A 111 -1.47 -5.59 2.93
CA ASN A 111 -1.71 -6.53 4.02
C ASN A 111 -3.19 -6.89 4.17
N ALA A 112 -4.08 -5.90 4.04
CA ALA A 112 -5.52 -6.14 4.06
C ALA A 112 -5.99 -6.96 2.84
N PHE A 113 -5.41 -6.70 1.67
CA PHE A 113 -5.67 -7.46 0.44
C PHE A 113 -5.24 -8.93 0.60
N VAL A 114 -3.96 -9.19 0.88
CA VAL A 114 -3.40 -10.55 0.86
C VAL A 114 -4.08 -11.46 1.90
N THR A 115 -4.43 -10.91 3.07
CA THR A 115 -5.11 -11.67 4.14
C THR A 115 -6.57 -12.03 3.82
N ARG A 116 -7.17 -11.43 2.79
CA ARG A 116 -8.57 -11.63 2.36
C ARG A 116 -8.70 -12.27 0.99
N CYS A 117 -7.60 -12.61 0.33
CA CYS A 117 -7.66 -13.31 -0.95
C CYS A 117 -8.33 -14.67 -0.78
N THR A 118 -9.30 -14.97 -1.64
CA THR A 118 -10.09 -16.22 -1.60
C THR A 118 -10.09 -16.97 -2.92
N VAL A 119 -9.79 -16.27 -4.03
CA VAL A 119 -9.72 -16.84 -5.37
C VAL A 119 -8.40 -16.42 -6.01
N GLY A 120 -7.82 -17.30 -6.82
CA GLY A 120 -6.59 -17.04 -7.56
C GLY A 120 -6.59 -17.74 -8.91
N GLN A 121 -5.97 -17.11 -9.90
CA GLN A 121 -5.72 -17.67 -11.21
C GLN A 121 -4.21 -17.52 -11.55
N PRO A 122 -3.54 -18.59 -12.03
CA PRO A 122 -2.21 -18.45 -12.59
C PRO A 122 -2.27 -17.61 -13.86
N VAL A 123 -1.39 -16.61 -13.97
CA VAL A 123 -1.27 -15.75 -15.15
C VAL A 123 0.10 -15.88 -15.81
N HIS A 124 1.14 -16.19 -15.04
CA HIS A 124 2.47 -16.47 -15.59
C HIS A 124 3.11 -17.67 -14.90
N ARG A 125 3.74 -18.54 -15.69
CA ARG A 125 4.59 -19.64 -15.23
C ARG A 125 5.87 -19.69 -16.05
N ASP A 126 7.03 -19.76 -15.40
CA ASP A 126 8.30 -19.83 -16.13
C ASP A 126 8.46 -21.17 -16.88
N ASN A 127 7.87 -22.24 -16.36
CA ASN A 127 7.86 -23.55 -16.99
C ASN A 127 6.43 -24.12 -17.01
N LEU A 128 5.80 -24.13 -18.19
CA LEU A 128 4.43 -24.65 -18.37
C LEU A 128 4.36 -26.18 -18.32
N ASP A 129 5.48 -26.88 -18.52
CA ASP A 129 5.55 -28.35 -18.54
C ASP A 129 5.76 -28.93 -17.12
N ASP A 130 5.90 -28.08 -16.11
CA ASP A 130 6.10 -28.48 -14.72
C ASP A 130 4.77 -28.56 -13.96
N ASP A 131 4.16 -29.75 -13.99
CA ASP A 131 2.93 -30.06 -13.25
C ASP A 131 3.04 -29.79 -11.74
N SER A 132 4.25 -29.75 -11.16
CA SER A 132 4.44 -29.46 -9.73
C SER A 132 4.25 -27.98 -9.37
N ASN A 133 4.35 -27.08 -10.35
CA ASN A 133 4.16 -25.62 -10.22
C ASN A 133 2.80 -25.13 -10.73
N THR A 134 1.86 -26.04 -10.98
CA THR A 134 0.48 -25.69 -11.34
C THR A 134 -0.33 -25.12 -10.17
N ASN A 135 0.17 -25.27 -8.94
CA ASN A 135 -0.47 -24.74 -7.74
C ASN A 135 -0.28 -23.21 -7.59
N CYS A 136 -1.08 -22.62 -6.71
CA CYS A 136 -0.99 -21.21 -6.35
C CYS A 136 0.42 -20.87 -5.82
N VAL A 137 0.93 -19.68 -6.15
CA VAL A 137 2.23 -19.12 -5.70
C VAL A 137 2.34 -19.10 -4.17
N LEU A 138 1.22 -18.96 -3.47
CA LEU A 138 1.19 -19.02 -2.01
C LEU A 138 1.45 -20.44 -1.47
N GLY A 139 1.34 -21.48 -2.30
CA GLY A 139 1.50 -22.88 -1.92
C GLY A 139 0.61 -23.24 -0.74
N ASP A 140 1.19 -23.89 0.26
CA ASP A 140 0.53 -24.23 1.54
C ASP A 140 0.51 -23.06 2.54
N ALA A 141 1.12 -21.92 2.22
CA ALA A 141 1.18 -20.80 3.14
C ALA A 141 -0.22 -20.19 3.28
N SER A 142 -0.74 -20.18 4.52
CA SER A 142 -1.97 -19.45 4.80
C SER A 142 -1.73 -17.96 4.55
N PRO A 143 -2.56 -17.26 3.76
CA PRO A 143 -2.39 -15.83 3.54
C PRO A 143 -2.36 -15.01 4.85
N ALA A 144 -3.05 -15.49 5.89
CA ALA A 144 -3.06 -14.89 7.22
C ALA A 144 -1.75 -15.06 8.01
N SER A 145 -0.88 -16.00 7.60
CA SER A 145 0.42 -16.27 8.23
C SER A 145 1.58 -15.50 7.61
N LEU A 146 1.34 -14.83 6.48
CA LEU A 146 2.37 -14.09 5.75
C LEU A 146 2.85 -12.89 6.58
N GLN A 147 4.17 -12.69 6.61
CA GLN A 147 4.79 -11.57 7.31
C GLN A 147 5.63 -10.75 6.35
N PHE A 148 5.61 -9.43 6.55
CA PHE A 148 6.53 -8.55 5.83
C PHE A 148 7.99 -8.84 6.19
N ALA A 149 8.85 -8.83 5.18
CA ALA A 149 10.29 -8.78 5.39
C ALA A 149 10.66 -7.61 6.32
N PRO A 150 11.75 -7.70 7.12
CA PRO A 150 12.01 -6.75 8.20
C PRO A 150 12.03 -5.26 7.79
N HIS A 151 12.46 -4.96 6.57
CA HIS A 151 12.48 -3.59 6.05
C HIS A 151 11.08 -3.07 5.72
N LEU A 152 10.21 -3.89 5.11
CA LEU A 152 8.81 -3.57 4.87
C LEU A 152 8.01 -3.51 6.17
N ALA A 153 8.29 -4.39 7.13
CA ALA A 153 7.61 -4.39 8.43
C ALA A 153 7.80 -3.06 9.17
N ARG A 154 9.01 -2.50 9.14
CA ARG A 154 9.30 -1.16 9.68
C ARG A 154 8.47 -0.08 8.98
N GLN A 155 8.43 -0.07 7.65
CA GLN A 155 7.63 0.90 6.90
C GLN A 155 6.12 0.74 7.18
N HIS A 156 5.61 -0.50 7.20
CA HIS A 156 4.22 -0.80 7.52
C HIS A 156 3.85 -0.28 8.92
N SER A 157 4.72 -0.45 9.92
CA SER A 157 4.47 0.08 11.27
C SER A 157 4.35 1.61 11.31
N LEU A 158 5.02 2.32 10.39
CA LEU A 158 4.90 3.78 10.25
C LEU A 158 3.58 4.16 9.56
N GLU A 159 3.15 3.38 8.57
CA GLU A 159 1.87 3.58 7.87
C GLU A 159 0.66 3.35 8.78
N VAL A 160 0.71 2.33 9.63
CA VAL A 160 -0.40 1.97 10.54
C VAL A 160 -0.38 2.78 11.84
N ARG A 161 0.69 3.55 12.10
CA ARG A 161 0.79 4.35 13.32
C ARG A 161 -0.40 5.33 13.40
N PRO A 162 -1.16 5.36 14.51
CA PRO A 162 -2.20 6.35 14.71
C PRO A 162 -1.59 7.74 14.55
N ALA A 163 -2.22 8.59 13.75
CA ALA A 163 -1.84 10.00 13.70
C ALA A 163 -1.95 10.53 15.13
N ALA A 164 -0.84 11.00 15.70
CA ALA A 164 -0.88 11.66 17.00
C ALA A 164 -1.87 12.81 16.86
N ALA A 165 -2.94 12.79 17.66
CA ALA A 165 -3.88 13.89 17.68
C ALA A 165 -3.09 15.19 17.88
N PRO A 166 -3.33 16.25 17.10
CA PRO A 166 -2.70 17.53 17.37
C PRO A 166 -3.00 17.85 18.83
N SER A 167 -1.95 18.02 19.61
CA SER A 167 -2.08 18.54 20.97
C SER A 167 -2.63 19.95 20.81
N ALA A 168 -3.95 20.09 20.82
CA ALA A 168 -4.59 21.38 20.83
C ALA A 168 -4.02 22.13 22.06
N PRO A 169 -3.50 23.36 21.90
CA PRO A 169 -3.19 24.20 23.03
C PRO A 169 -4.47 24.33 23.87
N GLY A 170 -4.35 24.06 25.17
CA GLY A 170 -5.48 23.79 26.05
C GLY A 170 -6.61 24.82 25.93
N PHE A 171 -7.82 24.32 25.64
CA PHE A 171 -9.04 25.03 25.99
C PHE A 171 -9.27 24.82 27.48
N SER A 172 -8.93 25.83 28.29
CA SER A 172 -9.43 25.94 29.65
C SER A 172 -10.95 26.06 29.59
N ALA A 173 -11.65 24.97 29.86
CA ALA A 173 -13.09 25.01 30.13
C ALA A 173 -13.33 25.83 31.41
N PRO A 174 -14.27 26.80 31.40
CA PRO A 174 -14.61 27.54 32.60
C PRO A 174 -15.55 26.71 33.49
N GLY A 175 -15.07 26.34 34.68
CA GLY A 175 -15.89 26.15 35.89
C GLY A 175 -16.35 24.73 36.23
N MET A 176 -15.77 24.14 37.28
CA MET A 176 -16.38 23.98 38.62
C MET A 176 -15.65 22.87 39.41
N GLY A 177 -15.15 23.22 40.61
CA GLY A 177 -15.15 22.30 41.75
C GLY A 177 -13.82 21.95 42.41
N GLY A 178 -13.50 22.62 43.51
CA GLY A 178 -12.78 22.07 44.69
C GLY A 178 -11.26 21.97 44.58
N SER A 179 -10.51 22.93 45.14
CA SER A 179 -9.83 22.81 46.45
C SER A 179 -8.91 21.57 46.52
N THR A 180 -7.60 21.66 46.74
CA THR A 180 -6.91 22.45 47.76
C THR A 180 -5.40 22.28 47.58
N SER A 181 -4.63 23.21 48.16
CA SER A 181 -3.25 23.00 48.65
C SER A 181 -2.15 22.90 47.58
N SER A 182 -0.99 23.55 47.67
CA SER A 182 -0.40 24.51 48.59
C SER A 182 0.93 24.91 47.94
N GLY A 183 1.41 26.12 48.20
CA GLY A 183 2.85 26.32 48.29
C GLY A 183 3.53 27.11 47.17
N ARG A 184 3.56 28.43 47.42
CA ARG A 184 4.77 29.26 47.38
C ARG A 184 5.19 29.87 46.03
N SER A 185 4.65 31.06 45.85
CA SER A 185 5.24 32.19 45.12
C SER A 185 6.51 32.71 45.82
N THR A 186 7.52 33.09 45.02
CA THR A 186 8.22 34.41 45.03
C THR A 186 9.20 34.44 43.85
N TYR A 187 8.87 35.12 42.75
CA TYR A 187 9.20 36.53 42.43
C TYR A 187 10.70 36.81 42.32
N TYR A 188 11.16 37.20 41.13
CA TYR A 188 11.59 38.57 40.83
C TYR A 188 11.65 38.78 39.30
N ASN A 189 10.73 39.58 38.80
CA ASN A 189 10.88 40.34 37.57
C ASN A 189 10.31 41.73 37.86
N THR A 190 11.17 42.74 37.89
CA THR A 190 10.85 44.06 37.36
C THR A 190 12.12 44.88 37.33
N GLY A 191 12.45 45.38 36.14
CA GLY A 191 13.31 46.55 36.02
C GLY A 191 12.65 47.75 36.69
N ASP A 192 13.49 48.68 37.14
CA ASP A 192 13.09 50.03 37.41
C ASP A 192 14.12 50.98 36.80
N SER A 193 13.54 52.00 36.16
CA SER A 193 14.10 53.16 35.51
C SER A 193 14.97 54.03 36.42
N THR A 194 15.89 54.81 35.83
CA THR A 194 16.13 56.22 36.20
C THR A 194 16.97 56.92 35.14
N ASP A 195 16.42 58.02 34.62
CA ASP A 195 17.15 59.12 34.00
C ASP A 195 18.13 59.77 35.00
N SER A 196 19.30 60.21 34.54
CA SER A 196 19.88 61.49 34.99
C SER A 196 21.08 61.91 34.12
N ASN A 197 21.07 63.21 33.83
CA ASN A 197 22.07 64.01 33.15
C ASN A 197 23.46 63.97 33.79
N GLY A 198 24.47 64.30 32.97
CA GLY A 198 25.38 65.41 33.30
C GLY A 198 26.81 65.07 33.72
N ASP A 199 27.71 65.67 32.94
CA ASP A 199 29.02 66.25 33.31
C ASP A 199 30.32 65.41 33.23
N ASP A 200 31.27 66.10 32.56
CA ASP A 200 32.72 65.95 32.34
C ASP A 200 33.28 64.88 31.37
#